data_AF-A0A7R9CQ85-F1
#
_entry.id   AF-A0A7R9CQ85-F1
#
_cell.length_a   1.000
_cell.length_b   1.000
_cell.length_c   1.000
_cell.angle_alpha   90.00
_cell.angle_beta   90.00
_cell.angle_gamma   90.00
#
_symmetry.space_group_name_H-M   'P 1'
#
loop_
_entity.id
_entity.type
_entity.pdbx_description
1 polymer ?
#
loop_
_entity_poly.entity_id
_entity_poly.type
_entity_poly.pdbx_seq_one_letter_code
_entity_poly.pdbx_strand_id
1 'polypeptide(L)'
;MPSASTAKLEKQASTEAVDPLRQAIVVIDHKIRNLVKRKRKIEQYEAEQKSGKNLNSDQLLAVSKKDEVMQTLEFARDLSKSFNILALDTAKAQKKQARKEALERNQQDIAKVKEILLVQDILANMGQDNVREDFLAGQNGAVQLTEEELKYLDDLYGEVSPKRIAEEGSPPFQDQLQHSAEHLVAIVDGKTKEIVGTTYLKLKEIVASIQSCGYFDQTTEEATEGNSEQLEATEVEQVQEPAVEEEVYVEKETTVVSQETATFLQEMLEWDGEGNKVLYSQRKNRSREKRQEVRMMDEGGQERKKGNYG
;
A
#
# COMPACT_ATOMS: atom_id res chain seq x y z
N MET A 1 -11.66 3.60 40.86
CA MET A 1 -11.11 4.36 39.72
C MET A 1 -9.73 4.86 40.08
N PRO A 2 -8.70 4.46 39.31
CA PRO A 2 -7.60 5.35 38.97
C PRO A 2 -7.45 5.45 37.44
N SER A 3 -7.09 6.66 37.02
CA SER A 3 -6.98 7.10 35.64
C SER A 3 -5.63 6.73 35.00
N ALA A 4 -5.70 6.51 33.68
CA ALA A 4 -4.73 6.86 32.65
C ALA A 4 -3.28 6.36 32.77
N SER A 5 -2.90 5.42 31.90
CA SER A 5 -1.58 5.45 31.24
C SER A 5 -1.58 4.69 29.91
N THR A 6 -1.07 5.38 28.88
CA THR A 6 -0.31 4.81 27.76
C THR A 6 -1.01 3.89 26.75
N ALA A 7 -1.99 4.42 26.03
CA ALA A 7 -2.16 4.12 24.62
C ALA A 7 -1.72 5.35 23.81
N LYS A 8 -0.40 5.60 23.81
CA LYS A 8 0.21 6.52 22.83
C LYS A 8 0.29 5.70 21.56
N LEU A 9 -0.83 5.64 20.83
CA LEU A 9 -0.89 5.09 19.49
C LEU A 9 0.28 5.67 18.71
N GLU A 10 0.99 4.76 18.06
CA GLU A 10 2.14 5.00 17.22
C GLU A 10 2.00 6.31 16.48
N LYS A 11 2.94 7.19 16.79
CA LYS A 11 3.25 8.35 15.99
C LYS A 11 3.54 7.80 14.59
N GLN A 12 2.57 7.93 13.69
CA GLN A 12 2.76 7.80 12.26
C GLN A 12 4.12 8.42 11.95
N ALA A 13 5.06 7.60 11.48
CA ALA A 13 6.36 8.05 11.04
C ALA A 13 6.10 9.23 10.11
N SER A 14 6.50 10.41 10.57
CA SER A 14 6.23 11.69 9.92
C SER A 14 6.89 11.65 8.55
N THR A 15 6.10 11.35 7.52
CA THR A 15 6.45 11.53 6.11
C THR A 15 6.34 13.00 5.73
N GLU A 16 6.85 13.88 6.59
CA GLU A 16 7.02 15.30 6.33
C GLU A 16 8.42 15.56 5.74
N ALA A 17 8.98 14.58 5.04
CA ALA A 17 9.98 14.86 4.03
C ALA A 17 9.27 15.70 2.96
N VAL A 18 9.62 16.99 2.89
CA VAL A 18 9.02 17.94 1.95
C VAL A 18 9.18 17.37 0.53
N ASP A 19 8.08 16.89 -0.04
CA ASP A 19 8.05 16.30 -1.39
C ASP A 19 8.73 17.25 -2.40
N PRO A 20 9.87 16.88 -2.98
CA PRO A 20 10.61 17.71 -3.93
C PRO A 20 9.74 18.19 -5.10
N LEU A 21 8.75 17.39 -5.49
CA LEU A 21 7.82 17.74 -6.55
C LEU A 21 6.84 18.83 -6.10
N ARG A 22 6.40 18.82 -4.84
CA ARG A 22 5.62 19.94 -4.27
C ARG A 22 6.44 21.22 -4.19
N GLN A 23 7.73 21.15 -3.86
CA GLN A 23 8.60 22.34 -3.88
C GLN A 23 8.69 22.93 -5.31
N ALA A 24 8.85 22.08 -6.32
CA ALA A 24 8.88 22.50 -7.71
C ALA A 24 7.57 23.19 -8.14
N ILE A 25 6.42 22.65 -7.72
CA ILE A 25 5.10 23.27 -7.95
C ILE A 25 5.03 24.67 -7.31
N VAL A 26 5.50 24.83 -6.06
CA VAL A 26 5.48 26.13 -5.36
C VAL A 26 6.32 27.19 -6.09
N VAL A 27 7.49 26.81 -6.60
CA VAL A 27 8.38 27.71 -7.36
C VAL A 27 7.72 28.15 -8.66
N ILE A 28 7.09 27.23 -9.40
CA ILE A 28 6.40 27.56 -10.65
C ILE A 28 5.16 28.43 -10.38
N ASP A 29 4.39 28.11 -9.34
CA ASP A 29 3.24 28.93 -8.92
C ASP A 29 3.67 30.38 -8.62
N HIS A 30 4.82 30.55 -7.98
CA HIS A 30 5.39 31.88 -7.77
C HIS A 30 5.77 32.57 -9.09
N LYS A 31 6.39 31.84 -10.03
CA LYS A 31 6.72 32.36 -11.35
C LYS A 31 5.47 32.79 -12.14
N ILE A 32 4.40 32.01 -12.10
CA ILE A 32 3.12 32.33 -12.74
C ILE A 32 2.55 33.64 -12.18
N ARG A 33 2.49 33.79 -10.84
CA ARG A 33 2.03 35.05 -10.20
C ARG A 33 2.84 36.25 -10.65
N ASN A 34 4.16 36.12 -10.73
CA ASN A 34 5.04 37.20 -11.17
C ASN A 34 4.81 37.57 -12.65
N LEU A 35 4.62 36.57 -13.52
CA LEU A 35 4.33 36.79 -14.93
C LEU A 35 2.94 37.42 -15.15
N VAL A 36 1.92 37.03 -14.38
CA VAL A 36 0.59 37.66 -14.38
C VAL A 36 0.68 39.13 -14.00
N LYS A 37 1.40 39.46 -12.91
CA LYS A 37 1.62 40.85 -12.49
C LYS A 37 2.31 41.67 -13.58
N ARG A 38 3.34 41.10 -14.22
CA ARG A 38 4.06 41.75 -15.31
C ARG A 38 3.16 41.97 -16.54
N LYS A 39 2.38 40.97 -16.93
CA LYS A 39 1.39 41.07 -18.02
C LYS A 39 0.41 42.23 -17.77
N ARG A 40 -0.22 42.27 -16.58
CA ARG A 40 -1.17 43.35 -16.23
C ARG A 40 -0.54 44.74 -16.34
N LYS A 41 0.72 44.88 -15.93
CA LYS A 41 1.46 46.15 -16.04
C LYS A 41 1.73 46.54 -17.49
N ILE A 42 2.06 45.58 -18.35
CA ILE A 42 2.26 45.82 -19.79
C ILE A 42 0.94 46.20 -20.47
N GLU A 43 -0.17 45.54 -20.12
CA GLU A 43 -1.51 45.88 -20.61
C GLU A 43 -1.93 47.31 -20.19
N GLN A 44 -1.53 47.76 -19.00
CA GLN A 44 -1.71 49.14 -18.58
C GLN A 44 -0.92 50.12 -19.47
N TYR A 45 0.35 49.83 -19.79
CA TYR A 45 1.15 50.67 -20.68
C TYR A 45 0.58 50.73 -22.10
N GLU A 46 0.11 49.60 -22.65
CA GLU A 46 -0.58 49.60 -23.94
C GLU A 46 -1.84 50.46 -23.93
N ALA A 47 -2.63 50.42 -22.86
CA ALA A 47 -3.82 51.26 -22.72
C ALA A 47 -3.45 52.75 -22.66
N GLU A 48 -2.39 53.10 -21.92
CA GLU A 48 -1.86 54.46 -21.85
C GLU A 48 -1.35 54.94 -23.22
N GLN A 49 -0.64 54.08 -23.96
CA GLN A 49 -0.17 54.38 -25.32
C GLN A 49 -1.33 54.62 -26.29
N LYS A 50 -2.35 53.75 -26.23
CA LYS A 50 -3.58 53.90 -27.03
C LYS A 50 -4.38 55.16 -26.68
N SER A 51 -4.29 55.62 -25.42
CA SER A 51 -4.90 56.89 -24.98
C SER A 51 -4.13 58.14 -25.43
N GLY A 52 -3.00 57.97 -26.14
CA GLY A 52 -2.16 59.06 -26.63
C GLY A 52 -1.14 59.59 -25.62
N LYS A 53 -0.93 58.89 -24.49
CA LYS A 53 0.16 59.24 -23.56
C LYS A 53 1.50 58.81 -24.14
N ASN A 54 2.51 59.68 -24.02
CA ASN A 54 3.89 59.35 -24.36
C ASN A 54 4.50 58.44 -23.29
N LEU A 55 4.86 57.22 -23.68
CA LEU A 55 5.57 56.26 -22.85
C LEU A 55 7.09 56.53 -22.90
N ASN A 56 7.79 56.21 -21.81
CA ASN A 56 9.25 56.26 -21.80
C ASN A 56 9.87 55.03 -22.51
N SER A 57 11.20 55.04 -22.69
CA SER A 57 11.92 53.96 -23.40
C SER A 57 11.69 52.57 -22.79
N ASP A 58 11.70 52.46 -21.47
CA ASP A 58 11.52 51.17 -20.78
C ASP A 58 10.08 50.63 -20.88
N GLN A 59 9.09 51.53 -20.88
CA GLN A 59 7.69 51.20 -21.08
C GLN A 59 7.43 50.72 -22.51
N LEU A 60 7.99 51.41 -23.52
CA LEU A 60 7.90 51.00 -24.91
C LEU A 60 8.55 49.63 -25.15
N LEU A 61 9.73 49.40 -24.56
CA LEU A 61 10.41 48.10 -24.62
C LEU A 61 9.62 46.99 -23.89
N ALA A 62 8.94 47.32 -22.78
CA ALA A 62 8.09 46.36 -22.08
C ALA A 62 6.87 45.97 -22.93
N VAL A 63 6.26 46.94 -23.63
CA VAL A 63 5.16 46.70 -24.58
C VAL A 63 5.64 45.84 -25.76
N SER A 64 6.82 46.11 -26.31
CA SER A 64 7.35 45.31 -27.43
C SER A 64 7.65 43.85 -27.07
N LYS A 65 7.86 43.54 -25.77
CA LYS A 65 8.12 42.18 -25.26
C LYS A 65 6.88 41.49 -24.69
N LYS A 66 5.68 42.02 -24.93
CA LYS A 66 4.43 41.45 -24.40
C LYS A 66 4.24 39.99 -24.81
N ASP A 67 4.48 39.67 -26.08
CA ASP A 67 4.26 38.33 -26.61
C ASP A 67 5.19 37.30 -25.97
N GLU A 68 6.45 37.66 -25.72
CA GLU A 68 7.41 36.81 -24.98
C GLU A 68 6.92 36.52 -23.55
N VAL A 69 6.40 37.54 -22.85
CA VAL A 69 5.85 37.39 -21.49
C VAL A 69 4.61 36.50 -21.50
N MET A 70 3.76 36.63 -22.53
CA MET A 70 2.56 35.80 -22.71
C MET A 70 2.92 34.33 -22.97
N GLN A 71 3.84 34.06 -23.89
CA GLN A 71 4.30 32.70 -24.19
C GLN A 71 4.95 32.05 -22.96
N THR A 72 5.78 32.79 -22.24
CA THR A 72 6.42 32.27 -21.01
C THR A 72 5.38 31.98 -19.91
N LEU A 73 4.32 32.79 -19.82
CA LEU A 73 3.23 32.57 -18.85
C LEU A 73 2.41 31.33 -19.20
N GLU A 74 2.12 31.11 -20.47
CA GLU A 74 1.43 29.89 -20.95
C GLU A 74 2.27 28.65 -20.67
N PHE A 75 3.56 28.66 -21.05
CA PHE A 75 4.49 27.60 -20.74
C PHE A 75 4.58 27.29 -19.24
N ALA A 76 4.67 28.33 -18.39
CA ALA A 76 4.71 28.13 -16.95
C ALA A 76 3.41 27.50 -16.40
N ARG A 77 2.25 27.87 -16.95
CA ARG A 77 0.95 27.26 -16.57
C ARG A 77 0.87 25.80 -17.01
N ASP A 78 1.33 25.47 -18.20
CA ASP A 78 1.36 24.08 -18.69
C ASP A 78 2.31 23.23 -17.87
N LEU A 79 3.49 23.76 -17.53
CA LEU A 79 4.45 23.08 -16.67
C LEU A 79 3.89 22.85 -15.25
N SER A 80 3.23 23.86 -14.69
CA SER A 80 2.52 23.72 -13.40
C SER A 80 1.47 22.60 -13.48
N LYS A 81 0.70 22.54 -14.56
CA LYS A 81 -0.32 21.51 -14.74
C LYS A 81 0.30 20.12 -14.81
N SER A 82 1.35 19.93 -15.60
CA SER A 82 2.08 18.66 -15.71
C SER A 82 2.65 18.21 -14.36
N PHE A 83 3.22 19.13 -13.58
CA PHE A 83 3.74 18.78 -12.24
C PHE A 83 2.65 18.41 -11.25
N ASN A 84 1.48 19.06 -11.30
CA ASN A 84 0.36 18.67 -10.45
C ASN A 84 -0.18 17.28 -10.82
N ILE A 85 -0.26 16.95 -12.12
CA ILE A 85 -0.62 15.60 -12.59
C ILE A 85 0.41 14.58 -12.11
N LEU A 86 1.70 14.86 -12.31
CA LEU A 86 2.77 13.97 -11.86
C LEU A 86 2.76 13.75 -10.35
N ALA A 87 2.51 14.81 -9.57
CA ALA A 87 2.43 14.71 -8.10
C ALA A 87 1.30 13.80 -7.67
N LEU A 88 0.17 13.87 -8.37
CA LEU A 88 -0.96 12.99 -8.13
C LEU A 88 -0.64 11.54 -8.44
N ASP A 89 -0.10 11.28 -9.63
CA ASP A 89 0.19 9.92 -10.06
C ASP A 89 1.27 9.29 -9.18
N THR A 90 2.26 10.08 -8.76
CA THR A 90 3.28 9.65 -7.80
C THR A 90 2.65 9.29 -6.45
N ALA A 91 1.78 10.14 -5.90
CA ALA A 91 1.10 9.87 -4.63
C ALA A 91 0.22 8.61 -4.71
N LYS A 92 -0.49 8.40 -5.82
CA LYS A 92 -1.28 7.17 -6.06
C LYS A 92 -0.39 5.94 -6.13
N ALA A 93 0.70 6.02 -6.90
CA ALA A 93 1.65 4.92 -7.05
C ALA A 93 2.28 4.55 -5.70
N GLN A 94 2.68 5.54 -4.90
CA GLN A 94 3.20 5.33 -3.55
C GLN A 94 2.17 4.69 -2.63
N LYS A 95 0.91 5.16 -2.63
CA LYS A 95 -0.17 4.56 -1.82
C LYS A 95 -0.45 3.10 -2.24
N LYS A 96 -0.48 2.82 -3.55
CA LYS A 96 -0.68 1.47 -4.08
C LYS A 96 0.49 0.55 -3.71
N GLN A 97 1.73 1.03 -3.85
CA GLN A 97 2.92 0.27 -3.51
C GLN A 97 2.98 -0.03 -2.01
N ALA A 98 2.74 0.97 -1.15
CA ALA A 98 2.70 0.78 0.30
C ALA A 98 1.64 -0.23 0.74
N ARG A 99 0.47 -0.23 0.09
CA ARG A 99 -0.57 -1.24 0.34
C ARG A 99 -0.13 -2.64 -0.09
N LYS A 100 0.47 -2.78 -1.27
CA LYS A 100 0.98 -4.06 -1.76
C LYS A 100 2.07 -4.61 -0.83
N GLU A 101 3.03 -3.78 -0.43
CA GLU A 101 4.10 -4.17 0.50
C GLU A 101 3.55 -4.55 1.89
N ALA A 102 2.52 -3.85 2.38
CA ALA A 102 1.87 -4.20 3.64
C ALA A 102 1.15 -5.56 3.56
N LEU A 103 0.45 -5.82 2.45
CA LEU A 103 -0.21 -7.12 2.22
C LEU A 103 0.81 -8.25 2.11
N GLU A 104 1.86 -8.07 1.32
CA GLU A 104 2.93 -9.05 1.13
C GLU A 104 3.65 -9.35 2.46
N ARG A 105 3.94 -8.31 3.27
CA ARG A 105 4.50 -8.49 4.61
C ARG A 105 3.57 -9.29 5.51
N ASN A 106 2.26 -8.98 5.52
CA ASN A 106 1.30 -9.72 6.32
C ASN A 106 1.17 -11.18 5.87
N GLN A 107 1.22 -11.47 4.57
CA GLN A 107 1.25 -12.83 4.05
C GLN A 107 2.51 -13.58 4.48
N GLN A 108 3.68 -12.93 4.44
CA GLN A 108 4.94 -13.49 4.93
C GLN A 108 4.89 -13.76 6.44
N ASP A 109 4.32 -12.84 7.23
CA ASP A 109 4.17 -13.01 8.68
C ASP A 109 3.24 -14.18 9.01
N ILE A 110 2.11 -14.31 8.31
CA ILE A 110 1.19 -15.46 8.43
C ILE A 110 1.89 -16.76 8.06
N ALA A 111 2.64 -16.78 6.95
CA ALA A 111 3.39 -17.97 6.52
C ALA A 111 4.44 -18.38 7.56
N LYS A 112 5.16 -17.41 8.15
CA LYS A 112 6.11 -17.67 9.23
C LYS A 112 5.42 -18.22 10.47
N VAL A 113 4.30 -17.64 10.90
CA VAL A 113 3.53 -18.16 12.04
C VAL A 113 3.05 -19.58 11.78
N LYS A 114 2.59 -19.89 10.56
CA LYS A 114 2.21 -21.26 10.17
C LYS A 114 3.40 -22.23 10.29
N GLU A 115 4.58 -21.85 9.80
CA GLU A 115 5.79 -22.67 9.94
C GLU A 115 6.19 -22.85 11.42
N ILE A 116 6.06 -21.82 12.26
CA ILE A 116 6.32 -21.91 13.70
C ILE A 116 5.37 -22.91 14.37
N LEU A 117 4.07 -22.82 14.08
CA LEU A 117 3.06 -23.73 14.64
C LEU A 117 3.33 -25.17 14.21
N LEU A 118 3.77 -25.37 12.98
CA LEU A 118 4.16 -26.70 12.48
C LEU A 118 5.38 -27.27 13.23
N VAL A 119 6.42 -26.45 13.46
CA VAL A 119 7.58 -26.86 14.27
C VAL A 119 7.12 -27.28 15.67
N GLN A 120 6.24 -26.50 16.30
CA GLN A 120 5.73 -26.81 17.64
C GLN A 120 4.92 -28.10 17.69
N ASP A 121 4.05 -28.32 16.68
CA ASP A 121 3.24 -29.54 16.58
C ASP A 121 4.11 -30.80 16.44
N ILE A 122 5.07 -30.77 15.51
CA ILE A 122 6.02 -31.89 15.32
C ILE A 122 6.78 -32.16 16.61
N LEU A 123 7.36 -31.14 17.25
CA LEU A 123 8.11 -31.35 18.49
C LEU A 123 7.24 -31.90 19.62
N ALA A 124 5.98 -31.49 19.72
CA ALA A 124 5.05 -32.02 20.71
C ALA A 124 4.72 -33.50 20.46
N ASN A 125 4.52 -33.89 19.20
CA ASN A 125 4.21 -35.28 18.83
C ASN A 125 5.43 -36.22 18.97
N MET A 126 6.65 -35.70 18.80
CA MET A 126 7.89 -36.47 19.00
C MET A 126 8.14 -36.86 20.46
N GLY A 127 7.38 -36.32 21.41
CA GLY A 127 7.38 -36.75 22.81
C GLY A 127 6.66 -38.09 23.07
N GLN A 128 6.00 -38.68 22.06
CA GLN A 128 5.31 -39.97 22.17
C GLN A 128 6.23 -41.13 21.76
N ASP A 129 6.35 -42.15 22.61
CA ASP A 129 7.28 -43.29 22.40
C ASP A 129 7.00 -44.04 21.09
N ASN A 130 5.73 -44.30 20.77
CA ASN A 130 5.32 -44.97 19.53
C ASN A 130 5.70 -44.16 18.28
N VAL A 131 5.48 -42.85 18.30
CA VAL A 131 5.88 -41.95 17.20
C VAL A 131 7.40 -42.01 17.02
N ARG A 132 8.15 -41.93 18.13
CA ARG A 132 9.61 -41.98 18.10
C ARG A 132 10.15 -43.31 17.55
N GLU A 133 9.55 -44.43 17.94
CA GLU A 133 9.90 -45.76 17.41
C GLU A 133 9.68 -45.85 15.90
N ASP A 134 8.55 -45.32 15.41
CA ASP A 134 8.23 -45.29 13.98
C ASP A 134 9.24 -44.47 13.17
N PHE A 135 9.59 -43.27 13.62
CA PHE A 135 10.61 -42.44 12.96
C PHE A 135 12.02 -43.05 13.06
N LEU A 136 12.36 -43.74 14.15
CA LEU A 136 13.65 -44.41 14.27
C LEU A 136 13.77 -45.62 13.33
N ALA A 137 12.67 -46.36 13.17
CA ALA A 137 12.61 -47.58 12.35
C ALA A 137 12.23 -47.32 10.89
N GLY A 138 11.70 -46.14 10.55
CA GLY A 138 11.15 -45.81 9.23
C GLY A 138 9.89 -46.61 8.90
N GLN A 139 8.99 -46.78 9.88
CA GLN A 139 7.77 -47.58 9.75
C GLN A 139 6.51 -46.71 9.72
N ASN A 140 5.37 -47.29 9.33
CA ASN A 140 4.06 -46.62 9.33
C ASN A 140 4.03 -45.30 8.54
N GLY A 141 4.81 -45.18 7.47
CA GLY A 141 4.89 -43.96 6.65
C GLY A 141 5.86 -42.89 7.17
N ALA A 142 6.52 -43.11 8.31
CA ALA A 142 7.52 -42.21 8.83
C ALA A 142 8.81 -42.23 8.00
N VAL A 143 9.40 -41.04 7.77
CA VAL A 143 10.77 -40.93 7.27
C VAL A 143 11.75 -41.44 8.34
N GLN A 144 12.74 -42.24 7.96
CA GLN A 144 13.71 -42.73 8.92
C GLN A 144 14.63 -41.60 9.40
N LEU A 145 14.67 -41.36 10.70
CA LEU A 145 15.55 -40.42 11.38
C LEU A 145 16.63 -41.16 12.16
N THR A 146 17.82 -40.57 12.23
CA THR A 146 18.90 -41.10 13.07
C THR A 146 18.67 -40.79 14.56
N GLU A 147 19.30 -41.55 15.45
CA GLU A 147 19.25 -41.28 16.89
C GLU A 147 19.82 -39.88 17.24
N GLU A 148 20.80 -39.41 16.46
CA GLU A 148 21.34 -38.06 16.56
C GLU A 148 20.31 -36.99 16.16
N GLU A 149 19.57 -37.21 15.07
CA GLU A 149 18.52 -36.29 14.63
C GLU A 149 17.34 -36.21 15.61
N LEU A 150 16.94 -37.34 16.19
CA LEU A 150 15.94 -37.36 17.26
C LEU A 150 16.43 -36.60 18.50
N LYS A 151 17.70 -36.77 18.87
CA LYS A 151 18.30 -36.00 19.97
C LYS A 151 18.30 -34.50 19.70
N TYR A 152 18.59 -34.06 18.47
CA TYR A 152 18.50 -32.64 18.11
C TYR A 152 17.10 -32.07 18.31
N LEU A 153 16.05 -32.85 18.04
CA LEU A 153 14.66 -32.45 18.27
C LEU A 153 14.34 -32.38 19.77
N ASP A 154 14.82 -33.33 20.58
CA ASP A 154 14.64 -33.32 22.04
C ASP A 154 15.31 -32.08 22.68
N ASP A 155 16.57 -31.84 22.32
CA ASP A 155 17.35 -30.70 22.81
C ASP A 155 16.69 -29.38 22.35
N LEU A 156 16.20 -29.33 21.10
CA LEU A 156 15.46 -28.18 20.58
C LEU A 156 14.17 -27.93 21.36
N TYR A 157 13.40 -28.98 21.67
CA TYR A 157 12.15 -28.87 22.43
C TYR A 157 12.39 -28.19 23.79
N GLY A 158 13.53 -28.45 24.42
CA GLY A 158 13.98 -27.76 25.63
C GLY A 158 14.19 -26.25 25.44
N GLU A 159 14.79 -25.83 24.33
CA GLU A 159 15.09 -24.41 24.04
C GLU A 159 13.85 -23.60 23.64
N VAL A 160 12.85 -24.23 23.01
CA VAL A 160 11.63 -23.54 22.53
C VAL A 160 10.43 -23.66 23.49
N SER A 161 10.59 -24.33 24.63
CA SER A 161 9.53 -24.54 25.63
C SER A 161 9.80 -23.79 26.94
N PRO A 162 9.47 -22.49 27.03
CA PRO A 162 9.77 -21.69 28.21
C PRO A 162 9.01 -22.18 29.45
N LYS A 163 9.71 -22.30 30.59
CA LYS A 163 9.16 -22.84 31.84
C LYS A 163 8.75 -21.71 32.79
N ARG A 164 7.52 -21.78 33.33
CA ARG A 164 7.02 -20.78 34.32
C ARG A 164 7.70 -20.91 35.68
N ILE A 165 8.02 -22.14 36.08
CA ILE A 165 8.76 -22.43 37.31
C ILE A 165 10.22 -22.49 36.92
N ALA A 166 10.95 -21.42 37.21
CA ALA A 166 12.38 -21.32 36.98
C ALA A 166 13.12 -22.30 37.90
N GLU A 167 13.93 -23.18 37.31
CA GLU A 167 14.95 -23.93 38.05
C GLU A 167 16.02 -22.92 38.53
N GLU A 168 16.69 -23.21 39.65
CA GLU A 168 17.66 -22.31 40.26
C GLU A 168 18.79 -21.98 39.26
N GLY A 169 18.94 -20.70 38.90
CA GLY A 169 19.90 -20.23 37.90
C GLY A 169 19.35 -20.04 36.48
N SER A 170 18.09 -20.37 36.20
CA SER A 170 17.45 -20.07 34.92
C SER A 170 17.04 -18.59 34.79
N PRO A 171 17.06 -18.01 33.58
CA PRO A 171 16.68 -16.62 33.38
C PRO A 171 15.17 -16.40 33.65
N PRO A 172 14.74 -15.15 33.91
CA PRO A 172 13.32 -14.81 34.05
C PRO A 172 12.47 -15.32 32.89
N PHE A 173 11.21 -15.68 33.15
CA PHE A 173 10.30 -16.22 32.14
C PHE A 173 10.17 -15.34 30.87
N GLN A 174 10.19 -14.01 31.02
CA GLN A 174 10.13 -13.09 29.87
C GLN A 174 11.36 -13.21 28.97
N ASP A 175 12.54 -13.37 29.57
CA ASP A 175 13.77 -13.57 28.83
C ASP A 175 13.75 -14.95 28.15
N GLN A 176 13.30 -16.01 28.85
CA GLN A 176 13.12 -17.33 28.24
C GLN A 176 12.20 -17.27 27.01
N LEU A 177 11.05 -16.59 27.14
CA LEU A 177 10.09 -16.42 26.05
C LEU A 177 10.73 -15.74 24.83
N GLN A 178 11.53 -14.69 25.06
CA GLN A 178 12.27 -14.00 24.01
C GLN A 178 13.28 -14.93 23.32
N HIS A 179 14.07 -15.69 24.07
CA HIS A 179 15.03 -16.65 23.50
C HIS A 179 14.32 -17.74 22.68
N SER A 180 13.24 -18.34 23.22
CA SER A 180 12.46 -19.35 22.50
C SER A 180 11.86 -18.79 21.20
N ALA A 181 11.36 -17.55 21.22
CA ALA A 181 10.86 -16.88 20.02
C ALA A 181 11.98 -16.67 18.97
N GLU A 182 13.17 -16.25 19.41
CA GLU A 182 14.33 -16.07 18.53
C GLU A 182 14.78 -17.39 17.89
N HIS A 183 14.76 -18.49 18.65
CA HIS A 183 15.05 -19.83 18.14
C HIS A 183 14.03 -20.27 17.08
N LEU A 184 12.73 -20.15 17.36
CA LEU A 184 11.68 -20.49 16.40
C LEU A 184 11.79 -19.69 15.10
N VAL A 185 12.03 -18.38 15.19
CA VAL A 185 12.26 -17.53 14.01
C VAL A 185 13.53 -17.96 13.27
N ALA A 186 14.62 -18.29 13.97
CA ALA A 186 15.86 -18.72 13.35
C ALA A 186 15.75 -20.07 12.60
N ILE A 187 14.92 -21.00 13.11
CA ILE A 187 14.58 -22.26 12.44
C ILE A 187 13.79 -21.97 11.17
N VAL A 188 12.71 -21.20 11.27
CA VAL A 188 11.87 -20.86 10.12
C VAL A 188 12.66 -20.09 9.06
N ASP A 189 13.59 -19.21 9.46
CA ASP A 189 14.48 -18.51 8.53
C ASP A 189 15.59 -19.42 7.95
N GLY A 190 15.82 -20.62 8.50
CA GLY A 190 16.85 -21.56 8.04
C GLY A 190 18.27 -21.06 8.24
N LYS A 191 18.57 -20.41 9.37
CA LYS A 191 19.89 -19.78 9.61
C LYS A 191 21.00 -20.84 9.69
N THR A 192 22.20 -20.50 9.24
CA THR A 192 23.38 -21.39 9.32
C THR A 192 24.08 -21.39 10.68
N LYS A 193 23.54 -20.63 11.65
CA LYS A 193 24.09 -20.57 13.02
C LYS A 193 23.88 -21.91 13.73
N GLU A 194 24.85 -22.28 14.55
CA GLU A 194 24.81 -23.50 15.34
C GLU A 194 23.86 -23.38 16.55
N ILE A 195 23.19 -24.50 16.85
CA ILE A 195 22.30 -24.71 17.99
C ILE A 195 22.16 -26.21 18.26
N VAL A 196 22.10 -26.62 19.53
CA VAL A 196 21.86 -28.02 19.96
C VAL A 196 22.73 -29.07 19.25
N GLY A 197 23.98 -28.74 18.97
CA GLY A 197 24.92 -29.64 18.28
C GLY A 197 24.71 -29.78 16.77
N THR A 198 23.86 -28.96 16.17
CA THR A 198 23.59 -28.88 14.73
C THR A 198 23.40 -27.41 14.30
N THR A 199 22.73 -27.13 13.18
CA THR A 199 22.38 -25.77 12.71
C THR A 199 20.87 -25.60 12.56
N TYR A 200 20.38 -24.35 12.62
CA TYR A 200 18.96 -24.08 12.38
C TYR A 200 18.48 -24.55 10.99
N LEU A 201 19.35 -24.44 9.98
CA LEU A 201 19.08 -24.95 8.63
C LEU A 201 18.82 -26.46 8.64
N LYS A 202 19.70 -27.25 9.29
CA LYS A 202 19.53 -28.71 9.37
C LYS A 202 18.27 -29.08 10.17
N LEU A 203 17.95 -28.37 11.24
CA LEU A 203 16.69 -28.55 11.97
C LEU A 203 15.47 -28.27 11.08
N LYS A 204 15.51 -27.20 10.28
CA LYS A 204 14.44 -26.89 9.30
C LYS A 204 14.28 -28.02 8.27
N GLU A 205 15.39 -28.56 7.77
CA GLU A 205 15.38 -29.68 6.83
C GLU A 205 14.78 -30.96 7.45
N ILE A 206 15.11 -31.26 8.71
CA ILE A 206 14.52 -32.40 9.43
C ILE A 206 13.00 -32.19 9.58
N VAL A 207 12.57 -31.03 10.08
CA VAL A 207 11.13 -30.70 10.21
C VAL A 207 10.41 -30.79 8.86
N ALA A 208 11.02 -30.27 7.79
CA ALA A 208 10.44 -30.35 6.45
C ALA A 208 10.33 -31.80 5.96
N SER A 209 11.33 -32.65 6.25
CA SER A 209 11.29 -34.07 5.88
C SER A 209 10.16 -34.81 6.62
N ILE A 210 9.99 -34.55 7.92
CA ILE A 210 8.91 -35.09 8.75
C ILE A 210 7.56 -34.64 8.21
N GLN A 211 7.38 -33.36 7.90
CA GLN A 211 6.12 -32.88 7.34
C GLN A 211 5.83 -33.50 5.97
N SER A 212 6.85 -33.61 5.11
CA SER A 212 6.66 -34.09 3.74
C SER A 212 6.35 -35.58 3.63
N CYS A 213 6.67 -36.38 4.67
CA CYS A 213 6.37 -37.82 4.65
C CYS A 213 4.89 -38.14 4.95
N GLY A 214 4.11 -37.16 5.44
CA GLY A 214 2.67 -37.32 5.65
C GLY A 214 2.29 -38.25 6.81
N TYR A 215 3.23 -38.65 7.65
CA TYR A 215 3.00 -39.53 8.80
C TYR A 215 1.86 -39.01 9.70
N PHE A 216 1.89 -37.73 10.06
CA PHE A 216 0.88 -37.13 10.93
C PHE A 216 -0.48 -36.88 10.24
N ASP A 217 -0.53 -36.89 8.91
CA ASP A 217 -1.80 -36.75 8.18
C ASP A 217 -2.66 -38.02 8.33
N GLN A 218 -2.03 -39.20 8.40
CA GLN A 218 -2.68 -40.51 8.50
C GLN A 218 -3.40 -40.74 9.84
N THR A 219 -2.80 -40.30 10.94
CA THR A 219 -3.42 -40.35 12.29
C THR A 219 -4.71 -39.53 12.39
N THR A 220 -4.91 -38.55 11.51
CA THR A 220 -6.13 -37.74 11.45
C THR A 220 -7.28 -38.48 10.77
N GLU A 221 -7.00 -39.35 9.81
CA GLU A 221 -8.02 -40.13 9.09
C GLU A 221 -8.64 -41.19 10.01
N GLU A 222 -7.84 -41.89 10.81
CA GLU A 222 -8.31 -42.89 11.79
C GLU A 222 -9.22 -42.28 12.88
N ALA A 223 -9.04 -40.99 13.22
CA ALA A 223 -9.90 -40.28 14.17
C ALA A 223 -11.26 -39.85 13.56
N THR A 224 -11.38 -39.78 12.23
CA THR A 224 -12.61 -39.40 11.53
C THR A 224 -13.53 -40.57 11.18
N GLU A 225 -13.02 -41.80 11.13
CA GLU A 225 -13.82 -43.01 10.86
C GLU A 225 -14.71 -43.44 12.05
N GLY A 226 -14.49 -42.88 13.25
CA GLY A 226 -15.25 -43.20 14.46
C GLY A 226 -16.60 -42.48 14.63
N ASN A 227 -17.06 -41.66 13.67
CA ASN A 227 -18.33 -40.93 13.79
C ASN A 227 -19.16 -40.87 12.49
N SER A 228 -19.12 -41.92 11.68
CA SER A 228 -19.92 -41.99 10.45
C SER A 228 -20.84 -43.21 10.42
N GLU A 229 -21.71 -43.34 11.41
CA GLU A 229 -23.02 -43.94 11.18
C GLU A 229 -24.05 -42.83 11.02
N GLN A 230 -24.51 -42.71 9.77
CA GLN A 230 -25.74 -42.06 9.30
C GLN A 230 -25.52 -40.79 8.48
N LEU A 231 -25.34 -40.99 7.17
CA LEU A 231 -26.29 -40.56 6.13
C LEU A 231 -25.76 -41.02 4.76
N GLU A 232 -26.37 -42.09 4.23
CA GLU A 232 -26.24 -42.48 2.83
C GLU A 232 -26.98 -41.49 1.91
N ALA A 233 -26.43 -41.38 0.69
CA ALA A 233 -26.98 -40.76 -0.52
C ALA A 233 -27.05 -39.21 -0.48
N THR A 234 -26.53 -38.47 -1.46
CA THR A 234 -26.57 -38.72 -2.90
C THR A 234 -25.65 -37.71 -3.59
N GLU A 235 -25.15 -38.11 -4.76
CA GLU A 235 -24.88 -37.27 -5.93
C GLU A 235 -23.53 -36.57 -6.07
N VAL A 236 -23.00 -36.77 -7.28
CA VAL A 236 -21.71 -36.35 -7.80
C VAL A 236 -21.86 -34.89 -8.21
N GLU A 237 -21.25 -33.95 -7.50
CA GLU A 237 -21.13 -32.57 -7.98
C GLU A 237 -19.67 -32.11 -7.94
N GLN A 238 -19.25 -31.56 -9.08
CA GLN A 238 -17.89 -31.15 -9.39
C GLN A 238 -17.40 -30.11 -8.38
N VAL A 239 -16.29 -30.39 -7.70
CA VAL A 239 -15.62 -29.41 -6.85
C VAL A 239 -14.96 -28.36 -7.74
N GLN A 240 -15.66 -27.24 -7.91
CA GLN A 240 -15.03 -25.97 -8.24
C GLN A 240 -14.09 -25.57 -7.09
N GLU A 241 -12.87 -25.25 -7.47
CA GLU A 241 -11.85 -24.55 -6.70
C GLU A 241 -12.48 -23.39 -5.89
N PRO A 242 -12.23 -23.27 -4.57
CA PRO A 242 -12.71 -22.12 -3.83
C PRO A 242 -11.90 -20.92 -4.28
N ALA A 243 -12.50 -20.09 -5.14
CA ALA A 243 -12.04 -18.75 -5.41
C ALA A 243 -11.97 -18.00 -4.07
N VAL A 244 -10.73 -17.83 -3.61
CA VAL A 244 -10.37 -17.03 -2.45
C VAL A 244 -11.00 -15.64 -2.63
N GLU A 245 -11.52 -15.07 -1.54
CA GLU A 245 -12.16 -13.75 -1.40
C GLU A 245 -11.25 -12.55 -1.78
N GLU A 246 -10.25 -12.72 -2.64
CA GLU A 246 -9.37 -11.67 -3.14
C GLU A 246 -10.08 -10.73 -4.13
N GLU A 247 -11.05 -11.20 -4.92
CA GLU A 247 -11.68 -10.33 -5.94
C GLU A 247 -12.57 -9.24 -5.32
N VAL A 248 -13.26 -9.53 -4.21
CA VAL A 248 -14.23 -8.58 -3.61
C VAL A 248 -13.54 -7.42 -2.89
N TYR A 249 -12.36 -7.64 -2.30
CA TYR A 249 -11.56 -6.56 -1.71
C TYR A 249 -10.88 -5.71 -2.77
N VAL A 250 -10.34 -6.33 -3.82
CA VAL A 250 -9.65 -5.60 -4.90
C VAL A 250 -10.62 -4.72 -5.68
N GLU A 251 -11.83 -5.16 -6.01
CA GLU A 251 -12.83 -4.32 -6.70
C GLU A 251 -13.35 -3.16 -5.83
N LYS A 252 -13.70 -3.43 -4.57
CA LYS A 252 -14.18 -2.39 -3.63
C LYS A 252 -13.10 -1.36 -3.35
N GLU A 253 -11.83 -1.76 -3.25
CA GLU A 253 -10.74 -0.82 -3.02
C GLU A 253 -10.31 -0.07 -4.29
N THR A 254 -10.37 -0.71 -5.46
CA THR A 254 -10.08 -0.05 -6.75
C THR A 254 -11.13 1.02 -7.07
N THR A 255 -12.40 0.75 -6.74
CA THR A 255 -13.48 1.74 -6.87
C THR A 255 -13.31 2.91 -5.90
N VAL A 256 -12.90 2.67 -4.65
CA VAL A 256 -12.59 3.73 -3.67
C VAL A 256 -11.42 4.60 -4.14
N VAL A 257 -10.33 4.01 -4.65
CA VAL A 257 -9.21 4.76 -5.22
C VAL A 257 -9.67 5.56 -6.45
N SER A 258 -10.44 4.97 -7.36
CA SER A 258 -10.98 5.67 -8.52
C SER A 258 -11.85 6.89 -8.13
N GLN A 259 -12.72 6.72 -7.15
CA GLN A 259 -13.59 7.78 -6.63
C GLN A 259 -12.80 8.89 -5.93
N GLU A 260 -11.82 8.57 -5.08
CA GLU A 260 -10.90 9.54 -4.45
C GLU A 260 -10.12 10.35 -5.50
N THR A 261 -9.77 9.74 -6.63
CA THR A 261 -9.05 10.44 -7.69
C THR A 261 -9.94 11.35 -8.54
N ALA A 262 -11.19 10.96 -8.75
CA ALA A 262 -12.17 11.80 -9.42
C ALA A 262 -12.53 13.03 -8.57
N THR A 263 -12.70 12.86 -7.26
CA THR A 263 -12.93 13.98 -6.32
C THR A 263 -11.71 14.89 -6.22
N PHE A 264 -10.49 14.35 -6.20
CA PHE A 264 -9.31 15.21 -6.16
C PHE A 264 -9.08 15.99 -7.47
N LEU A 265 -9.33 15.39 -8.64
CA LEU A 265 -9.28 16.13 -9.93
C LEU A 265 -10.36 17.21 -10.00
N GLN A 266 -11.50 16.99 -9.36
CA GLN A 266 -12.57 17.99 -9.17
C GLN A 266 -12.10 19.17 -8.29
N GLU A 267 -11.20 18.90 -7.34
CA GLU A 267 -10.62 19.84 -6.37
C GLU A 267 -9.27 20.45 -6.80
N MET A 268 -8.71 20.01 -7.94
CA MET A 268 -7.43 20.50 -8.45
C MET A 268 -7.52 22.00 -8.80
N LEU A 269 -6.59 22.80 -8.27
CA LEU A 269 -6.56 24.25 -8.47
C LEU A 269 -5.79 24.60 -9.76
N GLU A 270 -6.48 25.15 -10.76
CA GLU A 270 -5.88 25.70 -11.98
C GLU A 270 -5.78 27.23 -11.92
N TRP A 271 -4.81 27.80 -12.64
CA TRP A 271 -4.73 29.25 -12.82
C TRP A 271 -5.76 29.73 -13.85
N ASP A 272 -6.60 30.69 -13.47
CA ASP A 272 -7.47 31.39 -14.41
C ASP A 272 -6.69 32.42 -15.27
N GLY A 273 -7.40 33.04 -16.22
CA GLY A 273 -6.86 34.08 -17.10
C GLY A 273 -6.39 35.33 -16.36
N GLU A 274 -6.84 35.55 -15.13
CA GLU A 274 -6.54 36.68 -14.26
C GLU A 274 -5.40 36.37 -13.28
N GLY A 275 -4.96 35.12 -13.22
CA GLY A 275 -3.90 34.64 -12.33
C GLY A 275 -4.38 34.41 -10.91
N ASN A 276 -5.61 33.95 -10.72
CA ASN A 276 -6.09 33.37 -9.48
C ASN A 276 -6.12 31.84 -9.60
N LYS A 277 -5.91 31.14 -8.47
CA LYS A 277 -6.08 29.69 -8.38
C LYS A 277 -7.57 29.38 -8.16
N VAL A 278 -8.19 28.67 -9.09
CA VAL A 278 -9.60 28.28 -9.05
C VAL A 278 -9.73 26.78 -9.22
N LEU A 279 -10.73 26.18 -8.57
CA LEU A 279 -11.01 24.76 -8.72
C LEU A 279 -11.30 24.45 -10.19
N TYR A 280 -10.72 23.35 -10.69
CA TYR A 280 -10.88 22.86 -12.05
C TYR A 280 -12.37 22.70 -12.40
N SER A 281 -13.17 22.18 -11.45
CA SER A 281 -14.62 22.06 -11.56
C SER A 281 -15.34 23.40 -11.76
N GLN A 282 -14.95 24.46 -11.03
CA GLN A 282 -15.53 25.80 -11.16
C GLN A 282 -15.19 26.44 -12.52
N ARG A 283 -13.96 26.27 -13.01
CA ARG A 283 -13.55 26.81 -14.32
C ARG A 283 -14.29 26.13 -15.47
N LYS A 284 -14.44 24.81 -15.42
CA LYS A 284 -15.15 24.02 -16.44
C LYS A 284 -16.64 24.39 -16.50
N ASN A 285 -17.27 24.63 -15.34
CA ASN A 285 -18.66 25.10 -15.25
C ASN A 285 -18.82 26.52 -15.81
N ARG A 286 -17.97 27.47 -15.41
CA ARG A 286 -17.99 28.86 -15.93
C ARG A 286 -17.75 28.92 -17.45
N SER A 287 -16.94 28.01 -18.00
CA SER A 287 -16.74 27.89 -19.45
C SER A 287 -17.92 27.26 -20.19
N ARG A 288 -18.70 26.39 -19.54
CA ARG A 288 -19.94 25.82 -20.08
C ARG A 288 -21.08 26.84 -20.07
N GLU A 289 -21.22 27.59 -18.97
CA GLU A 289 -22.20 28.68 -18.83
C GLU A 289 -21.98 29.76 -19.89
N LYS A 290 -20.74 30.22 -20.08
CA LYS A 290 -20.42 31.20 -21.16
C LYS A 290 -20.77 30.68 -22.55
N ARG A 291 -20.63 29.38 -22.82
CA ARG A 291 -21.01 28.78 -24.12
C ARG A 291 -22.53 28.69 -24.27
N GLN A 292 -23.28 28.45 -23.19
CA GLN A 292 -24.74 28.50 -23.20
C GLN A 292 -25.25 29.93 -23.39
N GLU A 293 -24.64 30.91 -22.74
CA GLU A 293 -25.01 32.33 -22.85
C GLU A 293 -24.79 32.88 -24.26
N VAL A 294 -23.65 32.55 -24.89
CA VAL A 294 -23.38 32.91 -26.31
C VAL A 294 -24.40 32.25 -27.25
N ARG A 295 -24.77 30.98 -27.00
CA ARG A 295 -25.79 30.28 -27.80
C ARG A 295 -27.17 30.95 -27.68
N MET A 296 -27.56 31.37 -26.48
CA MET A 296 -28.81 32.08 -26.23
C MET A 296 -28.84 33.47 -26.88
N MET A 297 -27.69 34.15 -26.97
CA MET A 297 -27.57 35.44 -27.67
C MET A 297 -27.67 35.30 -29.19
N ASP A 298 -27.11 34.25 -29.78
CA ASP A 298 -27.21 33.97 -31.21
C ASP A 298 -28.65 33.57 -31.61
N GLU A 299 -29.34 32.78 -30.78
CA GLU A 299 -30.75 32.41 -31.00
C GLU A 299 -31.69 33.63 -30.89
N GLY A 300 -31.50 34.50 -29.89
CA GLY A 300 -32.26 35.75 -29.76
C GLY A 300 -31.96 36.80 -30.84
N GLY A 301 -30.79 36.72 -31.48
CA GLY A 301 -30.42 37.57 -32.62
C GLY A 301 -31.07 37.13 -33.94
N GLN A 302 -31.33 35.82 -34.11
CA GLN A 302 -32.04 35.30 -35.28
C GLN A 302 -33.54 35.57 -35.25
N GLU A 303 -34.17 35.58 -34.06
CA GLU A 303 -35.59 35.93 -33.93
C GLU A 303 -35.87 37.40 -34.25
N ARG A 304 -34.97 38.33 -33.87
CA ARG A 304 -35.13 39.76 -34.18
C ARG A 304 -34.96 40.10 -35.66
N LYS A 305 -34.21 39.31 -36.42
CA LYS A 305 -34.06 39.50 -37.89
C LYS A 305 -35.25 38.98 -38.69
N LYS A 306 -36.06 38.08 -38.14
CA LYS A 306 -37.29 37.58 -38.81
C LYS A 306 -38.51 38.50 -38.63
N GLY A 307 -38.44 39.48 -37.74
CA GLY A 307 -39.56 40.40 -37.44
C GLY A 307 -39.59 41.71 -38.24
N ASN A 308 -38.68 41.95 -39.18
CA ASN A 308 -38.56 43.25 -39.86
C ASN A 308 -38.80 43.23 -41.39
N TYR A 309 -39.48 42.19 -41.88
CA TYR A 309 -40.12 42.21 -43.21
C TYR A 309 -41.60 41.93 -43.02
N GLY A 310 -42.36 42.99 -42.71
CA GLY A 310 -43.81 43.01 -42.63
C GLY A 310 -44.29 44.40 -43.03
#